data_AF-A0A3S4Y9H0-F1
#
_entry.id   AF-A0A3S4Y9H0-F1
#
_cell.length_a   1.000
_cell.length_b   1.000
_cell.length_c   1.000
_cell.angle_alpha   90.00
_cell.angle_beta   90.00
_cell.angle_gamma   90.00
#
_symmetry.space_group_name_H-M   'P 1'
#
loop_
_entity.id
_entity.type
_entity.pdbx_description
1 polymer ?
#
loop_
_entity_poly.entity_id
_entity_poly.type
_entity_poly.pdbx_seq_one_letter_code
_entity_poly.pdbx_strand_id
1 'polypeptide(L)'
;MTGWREFDPALTQVLVELPDEAVLVVSGRGRLVQFLRGGDRMAVEVSNDSPGDEPRLRDRQWRLADEWAGLWRRDFPRPAGQREAAVIVAETGHVLRNVWGWTGLDGFRYESWVEITRKVFGFFPRSEERRIRWPGLGLPERLHPDRMDE
;
A
#
# COMPACT_ATOMS: atom_id res chain seq x y z
N MET A 1 -20.03 -3.38 -1.53
CA MET A 1 -19.05 -2.94 -2.54
C MET A 1 -18.48 -1.63 -2.04
N THR A 2 -17.17 -1.53 -1.90
CA THR A 2 -16.52 -0.33 -1.36
C THR A 2 -16.09 0.52 -2.53
N GLY A 3 -16.80 1.63 -2.74
CA GLY A 3 -16.50 2.58 -3.80
C GLY A 3 -15.30 3.45 -3.44
N TRP A 4 -14.75 4.12 -4.45
CA TRP A 4 -13.66 5.08 -4.26
C TRP A 4 -14.01 6.23 -3.30
N ARG A 5 -15.30 6.59 -3.24
CA ARG A 5 -15.79 7.67 -2.38
C ARG A 5 -15.65 7.34 -0.89
N GLU A 6 -15.86 6.08 -0.52
CA GLU A 6 -15.69 5.59 0.84
C GLU A 6 -14.22 5.22 1.12
N PHE A 7 -13.54 4.65 0.11
CA PHE A 7 -12.18 4.17 0.24
C PHE A 7 -11.14 5.29 0.39
N ASP A 8 -11.19 6.35 -0.42
CA ASP A 8 -10.16 7.40 -0.40
C ASP A 8 -10.05 8.09 0.99
N PRO A 9 -11.15 8.49 1.65
CA PRO A 9 -11.09 9.04 3.01
C PRO A 9 -10.61 8.03 4.05
N ALA A 10 -11.07 6.77 3.95
CA ALA A 10 -10.68 5.72 4.88
C ALA A 10 -9.18 5.40 4.78
N LEU A 11 -8.67 5.29 3.56
CA LEU A 11 -7.24 5.12 3.31
C LEU A 11 -6.45 6.33 3.82
N THR A 12 -6.95 7.56 3.61
CA THR A 12 -6.29 8.77 4.14
C THR A 12 -6.10 8.68 5.66
N GLN A 13 -7.15 8.27 6.39
CA GLN A 13 -7.05 8.07 7.84
C GLN A 13 -6.04 6.97 8.18
N VAL A 14 -6.08 5.84 7.50
CA VAL A 14 -5.12 4.74 7.71
C VAL A 14 -3.68 5.20 7.51
N LEU A 15 -3.38 5.98 6.46
CA LEU A 15 -2.01 6.45 6.20
C LEU A 15 -1.47 7.41 7.26
N VAL A 16 -2.34 8.16 7.94
CA VAL A 16 -1.96 9.01 9.09
C VAL A 16 -1.64 8.15 10.32
N GLU A 17 -2.43 7.10 10.54
CA GLU A 17 -2.33 6.22 11.71
C GLU A 17 -1.30 5.08 11.53
N LEU A 18 -0.79 4.90 10.31
CA LEU A 18 0.12 3.82 9.95
C LEU A 18 1.43 3.92 10.76
N PRO A 19 1.75 2.91 11.62
CA PRO A 19 2.96 2.94 12.44
C PRO A 19 4.24 2.93 11.62
N ASP A 20 5.34 3.37 12.23
CA ASP A 20 6.66 3.27 11.60
C ASP A 20 7.02 1.80 11.31
N GLU A 21 7.68 1.55 10.19
CA GLU A 21 7.99 0.22 9.65
C GLU A 21 6.76 -0.65 9.34
N ALA A 22 5.57 -0.04 9.23
CA ALA A 22 4.37 -0.73 8.83
C ALA A 22 4.19 -0.77 7.31
N VAL A 23 3.58 -1.88 6.87
CA VAL A 23 3.17 -2.11 5.50
C VAL A 23 1.65 -2.22 5.46
N LEU A 24 1.04 -1.61 4.45
CA LEU A 24 -0.35 -1.85 4.06
C LEU A 24 -0.36 -2.26 2.61
N VAL A 25 -0.92 -3.44 2.31
CA VAL A 25 -1.09 -3.95 0.95
C VAL A 25 -2.58 -4.03 0.64
N VAL A 26 -2.99 -3.54 -0.52
CA VAL A 26 -4.32 -3.78 -1.10
C VAL A 26 -4.11 -4.55 -2.39
N SER A 27 -4.67 -5.75 -2.47
CA SER A 27 -4.46 -6.66 -3.60
C SER A 27 -5.73 -7.37 -4.03
N GLY A 28 -5.82 -7.70 -5.31
CA GLY A 28 -6.98 -8.36 -5.90
C GLY A 28 -6.89 -8.38 -7.42
N ARG A 29 -7.54 -9.37 -8.06
CA ARG A 29 -7.63 -9.48 -9.52
C ARG A 29 -6.27 -9.42 -10.25
N GLY A 30 -5.22 -9.99 -9.65
CA GLY A 30 -3.85 -9.98 -10.20
C GLY A 30 -3.11 -8.65 -10.09
N ARG A 31 -3.62 -7.70 -9.28
CA ARG A 31 -3.08 -6.34 -9.13
C ARG A 31 -2.82 -6.03 -7.66
N LEU A 32 -1.88 -5.12 -7.39
CA LEU A 32 -1.60 -4.67 -6.03
C LEU A 32 -1.21 -3.18 -5.96
N VAL A 33 -1.48 -2.59 -4.80
CA VAL A 33 -0.85 -1.37 -4.31
C VAL A 33 -0.37 -1.62 -2.89
N GLN A 34 0.80 -1.12 -2.54
CA GLN A 34 1.34 -1.18 -1.19
C GLN A 34 1.89 0.15 -0.74
N PHE A 35 1.71 0.43 0.55
CA PHE A 35 2.19 1.60 1.26
C PHE A 35 3.18 1.13 2.31
N LEU A 36 4.43 1.54 2.16
CA LEU A 36 5.53 1.16 3.04
C LEU A 36 5.91 2.39 3.85
N ARG A 37 5.70 2.32 5.16
CA ARG A 37 6.06 3.38 6.09
C ARG A 37 7.48 3.13 6.60
N GLY A 38 8.42 4.03 6.29
CA GLY A 38 9.81 3.90 6.77
C GLY A 38 10.37 5.26 7.20
N GLY A 39 10.87 5.36 8.43
CA GLY A 39 11.52 6.58 8.93
C GLY A 39 10.71 7.86 8.69
N ASP A 40 11.23 8.81 7.92
CA ASP A 40 10.59 10.09 7.56
C ASP A 40 9.82 10.05 6.22
N ARG A 41 9.64 8.86 5.64
CA ARG A 41 9.08 8.66 4.30
C ARG A 41 7.96 7.64 4.22
N MET A 42 7.17 7.75 3.17
CA MET A 42 6.18 6.76 2.77
C MET A 42 6.42 6.42 1.31
N ALA A 43 6.79 5.17 1.04
CA ALA A 43 6.86 4.67 -0.32
C ALA A 43 5.52 4.09 -0.72
N VAL A 44 5.05 4.44 -1.91
CA VAL A 44 3.89 3.81 -2.53
C VAL A 44 4.37 3.04 -3.73
N GLU A 45 4.03 1.76 -3.76
CA GLU A 45 4.35 0.88 -4.87
C GLU A 45 3.07 0.29 -5.44
N VAL A 46 3.00 0.24 -6.75
CA VAL A 46 1.80 -0.14 -7.48
C VAL A 46 2.24 -1.09 -8.59
N SER A 47 1.57 -2.23 -8.75
CA SER A 47 1.84 -3.15 -9.86
C SER A 47 0.72 -3.13 -10.89
N ASN A 48 1.11 -3.00 -12.16
CA ASN A 48 0.25 -3.32 -13.30
C ASN A 48 1.09 -3.51 -14.56
N ASP A 49 0.68 -4.44 -15.40
CA ASP A 49 1.33 -4.77 -16.67
C ASP A 49 0.62 -4.01 -17.81
N SER A 50 1.03 -2.75 -18.05
CA SER A 50 0.54 -1.93 -19.17
C SER A 50 1.66 -1.01 -19.69
N PRO A 51 2.31 -1.35 -20.83
CA PRO A 51 3.41 -0.56 -21.40
C PRO A 51 3.01 0.82 -21.93
N GLY A 52 1.73 1.06 -22.21
CA GLY A 52 1.26 2.32 -22.82
C GLY A 52 1.22 3.52 -21.88
N ASP A 53 1.42 3.27 -20.58
CA ASP A 53 1.11 4.22 -19.50
C ASP A 53 2.37 4.86 -18.87
N GLU A 54 3.57 4.39 -19.23
CA GLU A 54 4.83 4.80 -18.60
C GLU A 54 5.12 6.31 -18.63
N PRO A 55 4.91 7.05 -19.74
CA PRO A 55 5.24 8.47 -19.78
C PRO A 55 4.45 9.29 -18.73
N ARG A 56 3.17 8.97 -18.55
CA ARG A 56 2.29 9.65 -17.58
C ARG A 56 2.71 9.41 -16.14
N LEU A 57 3.29 8.26 -15.86
CA LEU A 57 3.85 7.91 -14.55
C LEU A 57 5.12 8.72 -14.29
N ARG A 58 6.04 8.75 -15.25
CA ARG A 58 7.31 9.49 -15.14
C ARG A 58 7.11 11.00 -14.97
N ASP A 59 6.17 11.60 -15.69
CA ASP A 59 5.82 13.02 -15.56
C ASP A 59 5.36 13.40 -14.14
N ARG A 60 4.85 12.42 -13.39
CA ARG A 60 4.42 12.56 -12.00
C ARG A 60 5.42 11.96 -11.01
N GLN A 61 6.69 11.80 -11.41
CA GLN A 61 7.79 11.34 -10.57
C GLN A 61 7.66 9.89 -10.05
N TRP A 62 6.83 9.06 -10.71
CA TRP A 62 6.88 7.62 -10.48
C TRP A 62 8.06 7.02 -11.24
N ARG A 63 8.73 6.06 -10.61
CA ARG A 63 9.86 5.33 -11.17
C ARG A 63 9.56 3.85 -11.24
N LEU A 64 10.02 3.19 -12.29
CA LEU A 64 10.00 1.75 -12.36
C LEU A 64 11.00 1.21 -11.33
N ALA A 65 10.51 0.49 -10.33
CA ALA A 65 11.29 -0.09 -9.24
C ALA A 65 11.69 -1.53 -9.53
N ASP A 66 10.84 -2.25 -10.27
CA ASP A 66 11.10 -3.62 -10.74
C ASP A 66 10.48 -3.79 -12.13
N GLU A 67 11.32 -4.01 -13.14
CA GLU A 67 10.90 -4.22 -14.53
C GLU A 67 10.21 -5.56 -14.73
N TRP A 68 10.66 -6.61 -14.01
CA TRP A 68 10.09 -7.95 -14.12
C TRP A 68 8.71 -8.04 -13.48
N ALA A 69 8.52 -7.36 -12.36
CA ALA A 69 7.24 -7.33 -11.65
C ALA A 69 6.29 -6.22 -12.15
N GLY A 70 6.74 -5.34 -13.06
CA GLY A 70 5.97 -4.17 -13.48
C GLY A 70 5.63 -3.24 -12.31
N LEU A 71 6.55 -3.10 -11.36
CA LEU A 71 6.32 -2.37 -10.11
C LEU A 71 6.78 -0.92 -10.25
N TRP A 72 5.84 0.00 -10.10
CA TRP A 72 6.10 1.43 -10.09
C TRP A 72 6.09 1.96 -8.68
N ARG A 73 7.05 2.83 -8.35
CA ARG A 73 7.22 3.40 -7.03
C ARG A 73 7.22 4.91 -7.07
N ARG A 74 6.64 5.53 -6.05
CA ARG A 74 6.89 6.93 -5.70
C ARG A 74 7.07 7.07 -4.21
N ASP A 75 8.07 7.85 -3.81
CA ASP A 75 8.33 8.16 -2.42
C ASP A 75 7.74 9.53 -2.06
N PHE A 76 7.10 9.60 -0.90
CA PHE A 76 6.52 10.80 -0.31
C PHE A 76 7.15 11.06 1.06
N PRO A 77 7.16 12.30 1.56
CA PRO A 77 7.38 12.56 2.98
C PRO A 77 6.34 11.83 3.84
N ARG A 78 6.69 11.50 5.09
CA ARG A 78 5.72 11.05 6.10
C ARG A 78 4.54 12.03 6.14
N PRO A 79 3.29 11.58 5.99
CA PRO A 79 2.16 12.48 6.17
C PRO A 79 2.10 12.90 7.64
N ALA A 80 2.20 14.21 7.90
CA ALA A 80 2.06 14.77 9.25
C ALA A 80 0.59 14.84 9.70
N GLY A 81 -0.34 14.78 8.75
CA GLY A 81 -1.77 14.73 9.01
C GLY A 81 -2.59 14.43 7.76
N GLN A 82 -3.89 14.68 7.88
CA GLN A 82 -4.89 14.34 6.86
C GLN A 82 -4.64 15.01 5.51
N ARG A 83 -4.14 16.25 5.50
CA ARG A 83 -3.89 16.99 4.26
C ARG A 83 -2.79 16.35 3.43
N GLU A 84 -1.67 16.00 4.07
CA GLU A 84 -0.53 15.38 3.41
C GLU A 84 -0.88 13.96 2.97
N ALA A 85 -1.58 13.19 3.81
CA ALA A 85 -2.08 11.87 3.45
C ALA A 85 -3.03 11.93 2.24
N ALA A 86 -3.92 12.93 2.17
CA ALA A 86 -4.84 13.09 1.05
C ALA A 86 -4.10 13.33 -0.29
N VAL A 87 -2.93 13.98 -0.27
CA VAL A 87 -2.09 14.12 -1.46
C VAL A 87 -1.58 12.75 -1.92
N ILE A 88 -1.07 11.93 -1.00
CA ILE A 88 -0.61 10.57 -1.31
C ILE A 88 -1.76 9.73 -1.89
N VAL A 89 -2.95 9.78 -1.28
CA VAL A 89 -4.14 9.08 -1.76
C VAL A 89 -4.60 9.60 -3.12
N ALA A 90 -4.56 10.91 -3.37
CA ALA A 90 -4.93 11.49 -4.66
C ALA A 90 -3.98 11.04 -5.77
N GLU A 91 -2.66 11.04 -5.52
CA GLU A 91 -1.66 10.57 -6.49
C GLU A 91 -1.80 9.08 -6.77
N THR A 92 -1.97 8.28 -5.72
CA THR A 92 -2.21 6.84 -5.85
C THR A 92 -3.49 6.59 -6.63
N GLY A 93 -4.58 7.26 -6.26
CA GLY A 93 -5.87 7.15 -6.93
C GLY A 93 -5.83 7.63 -8.39
N HIS A 94 -4.97 8.59 -8.75
CA HIS A 94 -4.74 8.95 -10.16
C HIS A 94 -4.14 7.77 -10.92
N VAL A 95 -3.11 7.12 -10.38
CA VAL A 95 -2.48 5.96 -11.03
C VAL A 95 -3.48 4.81 -11.16
N LEU A 96 -4.12 4.41 -10.06
CA LEU A 96 -5.04 3.28 -10.07
C LEU A 96 -6.22 3.52 -11.02
N ARG A 97 -6.85 4.71 -10.97
CA ARG A 97 -8.08 4.98 -11.72
C ARG A 97 -7.84 5.48 -13.14
N ASN A 98 -6.96 6.46 -13.31
CA ASN A 98 -6.83 7.19 -14.58
C ASN A 98 -5.76 6.60 -15.50
N VAL A 99 -4.72 6.00 -14.92
CA VAL A 99 -3.68 5.32 -15.69
C VAL A 99 -4.13 3.89 -15.95
N TRP A 100 -4.54 3.15 -14.92
CA TRP A 100 -4.84 1.72 -15.04
C TRP A 100 -6.32 1.35 -15.13
N GLY A 101 -7.21 2.33 -15.14
CA GLY A 101 -8.64 2.09 -15.33
C GLY A 101 -9.29 1.27 -14.22
N TRP A 102 -8.80 1.34 -12.97
CA TRP A 102 -9.48 0.67 -11.86
C TRP A 102 -10.81 1.37 -11.57
N THR A 103 -11.91 0.71 -11.93
CA THR A 103 -13.26 1.24 -11.75
C THR A 103 -13.74 1.17 -10.30
N GLY A 104 -13.15 0.29 -9.48
CA GLY A 104 -13.46 0.09 -8.07
C GLY A 104 -12.59 -0.98 -7.43
N LEU A 105 -12.87 -1.30 -6.16
CA LEU A 105 -12.09 -2.25 -5.36
C LEU A 105 -12.85 -3.54 -5.03
N ASP A 106 -13.86 -3.88 -5.82
CA ASP A 106 -14.63 -5.10 -5.60
C ASP A 106 -13.77 -6.36 -5.79
N GLY A 107 -13.74 -7.23 -4.79
CA GLY A 107 -12.89 -8.41 -4.78
C GLY A 107 -11.43 -8.13 -4.41
N PHE A 108 -11.09 -6.89 -4.04
CA PHE A 108 -9.82 -6.58 -3.39
C PHE A 108 -9.92 -6.87 -1.89
N ARG A 109 -8.76 -7.22 -1.32
CA ARG A 109 -8.55 -7.43 0.10
C ARG A 109 -7.38 -6.57 0.55
N TYR A 110 -7.31 -6.29 1.85
CA TYR A 110 -6.15 -5.64 2.44
C TYR A 110 -5.40 -6.57 3.39
N GLU A 111 -4.12 -6.30 3.57
CA GLU A 111 -3.30 -6.88 4.62
C GLU A 111 -2.42 -5.77 5.21
N SER A 112 -2.17 -5.79 6.51
CA SER A 112 -1.29 -4.80 7.14
C SER A 112 -0.54 -5.39 8.33
N TRP A 113 0.74 -5.05 8.43
CA TRP A 113 1.63 -5.54 9.49
C TRP A 113 2.72 -4.51 9.78
N VAL A 114 3.36 -4.63 10.95
CA VAL A 114 4.64 -3.97 11.27
C VAL A 114 5.75 -4.99 11.11
N GLU A 115 6.80 -4.65 10.38
CA GLU A 115 8.03 -5.42 10.36
C GLU A 115 8.88 -5.07 11.59
N ILE A 116 8.93 -5.98 12.56
CA ILE A 116 9.76 -5.82 13.75
C ILE A 116 11.06 -6.56 13.52
N THR A 117 12.11 -5.84 13.11
CA THR A 117 13.45 -6.40 13.06
C THR A 117 14.05 -6.45 14.47
N ARG A 118 13.99 -7.62 15.13
CA ARG A 118 14.65 -7.82 16.43
C ARG A 118 16.08 -8.29 16.22
N LYS A 119 17.06 -7.52 16.71
CA LYS A 119 18.43 -8.01 16.91
C LYS A 119 18.44 -8.90 18.15
N VAL A 120 18.42 -10.22 17.95
CA VAL A 120 18.66 -11.18 19.03
C VAL A 120 20.17 -11.38 19.16
N PHE A 121 20.68 -11.34 20.40
CA PHE A 121 22.09 -11.52 20.76
C PHE A 121 22.83 -12.49 19.83
N GLY A 122 23.75 -11.98 19.01
CA GLY A 122 24.70 -12.81 18.28
C GLY A 122 24.66 -12.67 16.76
N PHE A 123 23.77 -13.36 16.03
CA PHE A 123 24.09 -13.67 14.63
C PHE A 123 22.96 -13.73 13.59
N PHE A 124 21.68 -13.51 13.92
CA PHE A 124 20.63 -13.50 12.88
C PHE A 124 19.52 -12.47 13.16
N PRO A 125 19.23 -11.53 12.22
CA PRO A 125 18.03 -10.72 12.31
C PRO A 125 16.81 -11.64 12.18
N ARG A 126 15.94 -11.64 13.19
CA ARG A 126 14.63 -12.28 13.07
C ARG A 126 13.61 -11.17 12.82
N SER A 127 13.05 -11.13 11.62
CA SER A 127 11.87 -10.31 11.34
C SER A 127 10.66 -10.99 11.97
N GLU A 128 9.94 -10.24 12.79
CA GLU A 128 8.65 -10.65 13.34
C GLU A 128 7.59 -9.73 12.74
N GLU A 129 6.56 -10.30 12.13
CA GLU A 129 5.45 -9.54 11.58
C GLU A 129 4.32 -9.45 12.60
N ARG A 130 3.99 -8.22 13.00
CA ARG A 130 2.83 -7.98 13.88
C ARG A 130 1.69 -7.38 13.07
N ARG A 131 0.60 -8.12 12.91
CA ARG A 131 -0.58 -7.67 12.16
C ARG A 131 -1.22 -6.42 12.76
N ILE A 132 -1.72 -5.57 11.88
CA ILE A 132 -2.54 -4.39 12.19
C ILE A 132 -3.87 -4.53 11.46
N ARG A 133 -4.96 -4.13 12.11
CA ARG A 133 -6.30 -4.18 11.54
C ARG A 133 -6.85 -2.79 11.32
N TRP A 134 -7.55 -2.63 10.21
CA TRP A 134 -8.19 -1.38 9.80
C TRP A 134 -9.68 -1.59 9.51
N PRO A 135 -10.54 -1.76 10.54
CA PRO A 135 -11.97 -2.00 10.33
C PRO A 135 -12.65 -0.89 9.50
N GLY A 136 -12.14 0.34 9.60
CA GLY A 136 -12.63 1.50 8.85
C GLY A 136 -12.22 1.54 7.38
N LEU A 137 -11.28 0.72 6.92
CA LEU A 137 -10.80 0.74 5.52
C LEU A 137 -11.88 0.33 4.51
N GLY A 138 -12.92 -0.36 4.98
CA GLY A 138 -14.02 -0.84 4.13
C GLY A 138 -13.62 -1.98 3.19
N LEU A 139 -12.41 -2.52 3.28
CA LEU A 139 -11.99 -3.71 2.54
C LEU A 139 -11.97 -4.94 3.45
N PRO A 140 -12.27 -6.14 2.93
CA PRO A 140 -12.05 -7.37 3.66
C PRO A 140 -10.55 -7.59 3.94
N GLU A 141 -10.21 -8.02 5.16
CA GLU A 141 -8.85 -8.43 5.53
C GLU A 141 -8.51 -9.74 4.80
N ARG A 142 -7.29 -9.85 4.28
CA ARG A 142 -6.75 -11.10 3.75
C ARG A 142 -6.43 -12.00 4.94
N LEU A 143 -7.29 -12.98 5.17
CA LEU A 143 -6.99 -14.07 6.10
C LEU A 143 -5.83 -14.89 5.52
N HIS A 144 -4.64 -14.76 6.11
CA HIS A 144 -3.54 -15.67 5.85
C HIS A 144 -3.87 -17.04 6.49
N PRO A 145 -3.63 -18.17 5.80
CA PRO A 145 -3.96 -19.51 6.30
C PRO A 145 -3.13 -20.00 7.51
N ASP A 146 -2.28 -19.17 8.12
CA ASP A 146 -1.40 -19.59 9.23
C ASP A 146 -2.08 -19.70 10.61
N ARG A 147 -3.38 -19.98 10.61
CA ARG A 147 -4.11 -20.50 11.78
C ARG A 147 -5.16 -21.52 11.29
N MET A 148 -4.70 -22.70 10.92
CA MET A 148 -5.37 -23.90 11.43
C MET A 148 -4.81 -24.12 12.83
N ASP A 149 -5.42 -23.45 13.81
CA ASP A 149 -5.34 -23.92 15.19
C ASP A 149 -6.33 -25.09 15.29
N GLU A 150 -5.79 -26.26 15.67
CA GLU A 150 -6.39 -27.59 15.95
C GLU A 150 -6.59 -28.57 14.78
#